data_AF-A0A433N2K5-F1
#
_entry.id   AF-A0A433N2K5-F1
#
_cell.length_a   1.000
_cell.length_b   1.000
_cell.length_c   1.000
_cell.angle_alpha   90.00
_cell.angle_beta   90.00
_cell.angle_gamma   90.00
#
_symmetry.space_group_name_H-M   'P 1'
#
loop_
_entity.id
_entity.type
_entity.pdbx_description
1 polymer ?
#
loop_
_entity_poly.entity_id
_entity_poly.type
_entity_poly.pdbx_seq_one_letter_code
_entity_poly.pdbx_strand_id
1 'polypeptide(L)'
;MSCSRRQFLARMGGLIAITSTAGQVVAQTLNINGVRYGMIHDESLCIGCTACMDACREVNQVPEGVSRLTIVRSEPIGTFPDVKYRFFRHSCQHCDHAPCVDVCPTGASYRDAASGIVDVNPDLCVGCQYCLAACPYQVRFIHPQTKTADKCDFCRKTNLKAGKLPACVLSCPTNALTFGNLDDPDSEISRLLRQQPMYRYKIALGTRPKVYRVPFKYGEVHQ
;
A
#
# COMPACT_ATOMS: atom_id res chain seq x y z
N MET A 1 -40.95 -7.12 -40.42
CA MET A 1 -40.11 -6.11 -41.08
C MET A 1 -38.67 -6.55 -40.97
N SER A 2 -38.10 -7.03 -42.08
CA SER A 2 -36.72 -7.54 -42.16
C SER A 2 -35.75 -6.38 -42.35
N CYS A 3 -34.85 -6.16 -41.38
CA CYS A 3 -33.79 -5.17 -41.51
C CYS A 3 -32.49 -5.90 -41.89
N SER A 4 -31.98 -5.63 -43.08
CA SER A 4 -30.79 -6.27 -43.64
C SER A 4 -29.50 -5.68 -43.04
N ARG A 5 -28.51 -6.54 -42.78
CA ARG A 5 -27.15 -6.20 -42.28
C ARG A 5 -26.48 -5.01 -42.98
N ARG A 6 -26.83 -4.71 -44.24
CA ARG A 6 -26.29 -3.54 -44.97
C ARG A 6 -26.80 -2.19 -44.44
N GLN A 7 -28.00 -2.12 -43.86
CA GLN A 7 -28.55 -0.88 -43.31
C GLN A 7 -27.98 -0.53 -41.93
N PHE A 8 -27.46 -1.52 -41.20
CA PHE A 8 -26.82 -1.29 -39.89
C PHE A 8 -25.45 -0.61 -40.04
N LEU A 9 -24.66 -1.01 -41.03
CA LEU A 9 -23.32 -0.44 -41.27
C LEU A 9 -23.37 0.98 -41.83
N ALA A 10 -24.40 1.33 -42.61
CA ALA A 10 -24.58 2.67 -43.16
C ALA A 10 -24.89 3.74 -42.08
N ARG A 11 -25.36 3.33 -40.89
CA ARG A 11 -25.70 4.24 -39.78
C ARG A 11 -24.56 4.46 -38.78
N MET A 12 -23.43 3.76 -38.93
CA MET A 12 -22.25 3.93 -38.07
C MET A 12 -21.15 4.82 -38.69
N GLY A 13 -21.38 5.38 -39.87
CA GLY A 13 -20.48 6.38 -40.47
C GLY A 13 -20.86 7.79 -40.05
N GLY A 14 -20.28 8.31 -38.96
CA GLY A 14 -20.50 9.70 -38.57
C GLY A 14 -19.75 10.12 -37.30
N LEU A 15 -18.66 10.86 -37.51
CA LEU A 15 -17.89 11.68 -36.55
C LEU A 15 -16.90 10.94 -35.62
N ILE A 16 -15.76 10.63 -36.22
CA ILE A 16 -14.45 10.71 -35.56
C ILE A 16 -14.20 12.20 -35.23
N ALA A 17 -14.25 12.57 -33.95
CA ALA A 17 -13.67 13.80 -33.45
C ALA A 17 -12.43 13.44 -32.62
N ILE A 18 -11.27 13.40 -33.28
CA ILE A 18 -9.98 13.36 -32.59
C ILE A 18 -9.70 14.79 -32.13
N THR A 19 -10.20 15.18 -30.97
CA THR A 19 -9.67 16.34 -30.26
C THR A 19 -8.47 15.87 -29.46
N SER A 20 -7.29 16.07 -30.03
CA SER A 20 -6.00 15.96 -29.35
C SER A 20 -5.92 17.00 -28.23
N THR A 21 -6.27 16.63 -27.01
CA THR A 21 -5.76 17.30 -25.80
C THR A 21 -4.54 16.51 -25.32
N ALA A 22 -3.45 16.63 -26.08
CA ALA A 22 -2.14 16.42 -25.50
C ALA A 22 -1.97 17.47 -24.40
N GLY A 23 -1.84 17.03 -23.15
CA GLY A 23 -1.50 17.90 -22.03
C GLY A 23 -2.58 18.10 -20.97
N GLN A 24 -3.22 17.04 -20.47
CA GLN A 24 -3.68 16.95 -19.07
C GLN A 24 -3.67 15.49 -18.59
N VAL A 25 -2.50 14.84 -18.63
CA VAL A 25 -2.20 13.78 -17.64
C VAL A 25 -1.42 14.44 -16.51
N VAL A 26 -1.94 15.57 -16.01
CA VAL A 26 -1.60 15.98 -14.66
C VAL A 26 -2.26 14.92 -13.79
N ALA A 27 -1.43 14.20 -13.04
CA ALA A 27 -1.85 13.23 -12.07
C ALA A 27 -3.11 13.74 -11.36
N GLN A 28 -4.21 12.97 -11.39
CA GLN A 28 -5.24 13.11 -10.38
C GLN A 28 -4.55 12.81 -9.03
N THR A 29 -3.91 13.82 -8.46
CA THR A 29 -3.69 13.93 -7.03
C THR A 29 -5.08 13.87 -6.46
N LEU A 30 -5.42 12.73 -5.87
CA LEU A 30 -6.61 12.59 -5.03
C LEU A 30 -6.63 13.82 -4.12
N ASN A 31 -7.67 14.65 -4.22
CA ASN A 31 -7.85 15.80 -3.33
C ASN A 31 -8.09 15.26 -1.92
N ILE A 32 -7.01 15.13 -1.15
CA ILE A 32 -7.02 14.75 0.25
C ILE A 32 -7.15 16.07 1.00
N ASN A 33 -8.26 16.27 1.70
CA ASN A 33 -8.52 17.52 2.43
C ASN A 33 -7.73 17.62 3.75
N GLY A 34 -6.74 16.73 3.95
CA GLY A 34 -5.92 16.63 5.15
C GLY A 34 -4.53 16.06 4.84
N VAL A 35 -4.04 15.14 5.67
CA VAL A 35 -2.64 14.68 5.63
C VAL A 35 -2.47 13.40 4.82
N ARG A 36 -1.78 13.45 3.68
CA ARG A 36 -1.51 12.26 2.86
C ARG A 36 -0.33 11.47 3.42
N TYR A 37 -0.61 10.44 4.22
CA TYR A 37 0.44 9.64 4.85
C TYR A 37 1.13 8.65 3.92
N GLY A 38 2.43 8.47 4.13
CA GLY A 38 3.24 7.42 3.53
C GLY A 38 4.21 6.80 4.54
N MET A 39 4.87 5.73 4.11
CA MET A 39 5.90 5.05 4.91
C MET A 39 7.11 4.69 4.03
N ILE A 40 8.31 4.86 4.54
CA ILE A 40 9.54 4.28 3.99
C ILE A 40 9.89 3.04 4.82
N HIS A 41 10.31 1.99 4.15
CA HIS A 41 11.03 0.87 4.75
C HIS A 41 12.45 0.83 4.17
N ASP A 42 13.44 1.09 5.01
CA ASP A 42 14.84 1.01 4.63
C ASP A 42 15.35 -0.43 4.79
N GLU A 43 15.48 -1.13 3.66
CA GLU A 43 15.93 -2.52 3.66
C GLU A 43 17.42 -2.65 3.99
N SER A 44 18.21 -1.57 3.91
CA SER A 44 19.62 -1.57 4.30
C SER A 44 19.82 -1.50 5.82
N LEU A 45 18.85 -0.97 6.55
CA LEU A 45 18.86 -0.86 8.02
C LEU A 45 18.05 -1.96 8.70
N CYS A 46 17.16 -2.64 7.98
CA CYS A 46 16.31 -3.68 8.56
C CYS A 46 17.13 -4.93 8.91
N ILE A 47 17.13 -5.31 10.19
CA ILE A 47 17.86 -6.48 10.70
C ILE A 47 16.98 -7.72 10.90
N GLY A 48 15.70 -7.66 10.50
CA GLY A 48 14.80 -8.81 10.60
C GLY A 48 14.36 -9.19 12.02
N CYS A 49 14.51 -8.31 13.01
CA CYS A 49 14.24 -8.59 14.43
C CYS A 49 12.77 -8.82 14.82
N THR A 50 11.83 -8.71 13.87
CA THR A 50 10.37 -8.87 14.06
C THR A 50 9.69 -7.99 15.12
N ALA A 51 10.39 -7.09 15.82
CA ALA A 51 9.81 -6.19 16.82
C ALA A 51 8.60 -5.37 16.30
N CYS A 52 8.64 -4.99 15.03
CA CYS A 52 7.52 -4.30 14.37
C CYS A 52 6.25 -5.16 14.25
N MET A 53 6.38 -6.48 14.11
CA MET A 53 5.25 -7.42 14.05
C MET A 53 4.58 -7.51 15.41
N ASP A 54 5.37 -7.67 16.47
CA ASP A 54 4.88 -7.79 17.85
C ASP A 54 4.23 -6.50 18.32
N ALA A 55 4.87 -5.35 18.07
CA ALA A 55 4.30 -4.04 18.39
C ALA A 55 2.99 -3.78 17.63
N CYS A 56 2.90 -4.20 16.36
CA CYS A 56 1.66 -4.07 15.60
C CYS A 56 0.56 -4.96 16.17
N ARG A 57 0.89 -6.18 16.58
CA ARG A 57 -0.05 -7.10 17.21
C ARG A 57 -0.60 -6.53 18.51
N GLU A 58 0.30 -6.10 19.40
CA GLU A 58 -0.05 -5.57 20.72
C GLU A 58 -0.92 -4.31 20.59
N VAL A 59 -0.45 -3.29 19.87
CA VAL A 59 -1.15 -2.00 19.80
C VAL A 59 -2.51 -2.10 19.10
N ASN A 60 -2.64 -2.98 18.10
CA ASN A 60 -3.87 -3.11 17.33
C ASN A 60 -4.71 -4.34 17.70
N GLN A 61 -4.31 -5.07 18.75
CA GLN A 61 -4.99 -6.27 19.24
C GLN A 61 -5.25 -7.30 18.13
N VAL A 62 -4.21 -7.55 17.29
CA VAL A 62 -4.33 -8.48 16.16
C VAL A 62 -4.36 -9.92 16.69
N PRO A 63 -5.38 -10.74 16.34
CA PRO A 63 -5.48 -12.11 16.84
C PRO A 63 -4.32 -13.01 16.42
N GLU A 64 -4.16 -14.12 17.14
CA GLU A 64 -3.27 -15.20 16.75
C GLU A 64 -3.67 -15.83 15.40
N GLY A 65 -2.69 -16.43 14.71
CA GLY A 65 -2.88 -17.05 13.39
C GLY A 65 -2.96 -16.07 12.22
N VAL A 66 -3.07 -14.75 12.48
CA VAL A 66 -3.09 -13.70 11.45
C VAL A 66 -2.09 -12.60 11.75
N SER A 67 -1.79 -11.78 10.74
CA SER A 67 -0.89 -10.63 10.89
C SER A 67 -1.21 -9.49 9.93
N ARG A 68 -1.06 -8.25 10.41
CA ARG A 68 -1.14 -7.03 9.59
C ARG A 68 0.17 -6.71 8.87
N LEU A 69 1.29 -7.24 9.33
CA LEU A 69 2.60 -7.11 8.69
C LEU A 69 3.51 -8.31 9.01
N THR A 70 4.32 -8.73 8.05
CA THR A 70 5.30 -9.82 8.21
C THR A 70 6.64 -9.39 7.64
N ILE A 71 7.73 -9.71 8.35
CA ILE A 71 9.07 -9.60 7.79
C ILE A 71 9.41 -10.90 7.08
N VAL A 72 9.64 -10.81 5.76
CA VAL A 72 10.05 -11.92 4.91
C VAL A 72 11.57 -11.87 4.79
N ARG A 73 12.24 -12.95 5.22
CA ARG A 73 13.68 -13.13 5.07
C ARG A 73 13.94 -13.79 3.71
N SER A 74 14.93 -13.30 2.96
CA SER A 74 15.38 -13.94 1.73
C SER A 74 16.14 -15.23 1.98
N GLU A 75 16.43 -15.96 0.91
CA GLU A 75 17.51 -16.93 0.91
C GLU A 75 18.86 -16.28 1.30
N PRO A 76 19.80 -17.06 1.87
CA PRO A 76 21.14 -16.57 2.18
C PRO A 76 21.85 -16.11 0.90
N ILE A 77 22.54 -14.97 1.01
CA ILE A 77 23.35 -14.39 -0.06
C ILE A 77 24.81 -14.42 0.39
N GLY A 78 25.70 -14.94 -0.45
CA GLY A 78 27.12 -15.09 -0.13
C GLY A 78 27.46 -16.49 0.40
N THR A 79 28.67 -16.63 0.92
CA THR A 79 29.21 -17.90 1.43
C THR A 79 29.70 -17.71 2.85
N PHE A 80 29.62 -18.76 3.68
CA PHE A 80 30.13 -18.71 5.05
C PHE A 80 31.62 -18.30 5.09
N PRO A 81 32.04 -17.40 6.01
CA PRO A 81 31.25 -16.78 7.09
C PRO A 81 30.45 -15.52 6.68
N ASP A 82 30.62 -15.03 5.46
CA ASP A 82 30.04 -13.78 4.95
C ASP A 82 28.63 -13.94 4.35
N VAL A 83 27.73 -14.59 5.11
CA VAL A 83 26.32 -14.74 4.70
C VAL A 83 25.51 -13.52 5.09
N LYS A 84 24.71 -13.01 4.15
CA LYS A 84 23.77 -11.90 4.36
C LYS A 84 22.35 -12.33 4.00
N TYR A 85 21.39 -11.59 4.54
CA TYR A 85 19.97 -11.76 4.25
C TYR A 85 19.34 -10.43 3.89
N ARG A 86 18.36 -10.45 3.00
CA ARG A 86 17.46 -9.31 2.76
C ARG A 86 16.21 -9.51 3.58
N PHE A 87 15.73 -8.43 4.19
CA PHE A 87 14.51 -8.43 4.96
C PHE A 87 13.49 -7.52 4.29
N PHE A 88 12.36 -8.10 3.91
CA PHE A 88 11.29 -7.40 3.22
C PHE A 88 10.06 -7.27 4.12
N ARG A 89 9.56 -6.05 4.30
CA ARG A 89 8.30 -5.81 5.01
C ARG A 89 7.09 -6.05 4.09
N HIS A 90 6.43 -7.18 4.30
CA HIS A 90 5.18 -7.55 3.62
C HIS A 90 3.96 -7.05 4.42
N SER A 91 3.25 -6.05 3.91
CA SER A 91 2.12 -5.39 4.60
C SER A 91 1.27 -4.56 3.64
N CYS A 92 0.16 -3.97 4.10
CA CYS A 92 -0.65 -3.07 3.28
C CYS A 92 0.19 -1.92 2.71
N GLN A 93 0.06 -1.71 1.40
CA GLN A 93 0.77 -0.66 0.68
C GLN A 93 0.02 0.68 0.65
N HIS A 94 -1.19 0.73 1.22
CA HIS A 94 -2.07 1.91 1.25
C HIS A 94 -2.19 2.62 -0.10
N CYS A 95 -2.35 1.85 -1.17
CA CYS A 95 -2.41 2.28 -2.57
C CYS A 95 -3.34 3.47 -2.81
N ASP A 96 -2.95 4.44 -3.63
CA ASP A 96 -3.84 5.52 -4.10
C ASP A 96 -4.88 5.00 -5.10
N HIS A 97 -4.52 4.01 -5.92
CA HIS A 97 -5.45 3.19 -6.69
C HIS A 97 -5.59 1.84 -6.01
N ALA A 98 -6.63 1.69 -5.18
CA ALA A 98 -6.79 0.56 -4.29
C ALA A 98 -7.85 -0.40 -4.84
N PRO A 99 -7.49 -1.44 -5.61
CA PRO A 99 -8.48 -2.36 -6.18
C PRO A 99 -9.34 -3.03 -5.10
N CYS A 100 -8.79 -3.22 -3.91
CA CYS A 100 -9.51 -3.73 -2.75
C CYS A 100 -10.65 -2.83 -2.23
N VAL A 101 -10.60 -1.51 -2.48
CA VAL A 101 -11.70 -0.58 -2.26
C VAL A 101 -12.70 -0.69 -3.39
N ASP A 102 -12.22 -0.67 -4.64
CA ASP A 102 -13.06 -0.66 -5.85
C ASP A 102 -13.97 -1.89 -5.96
N VAL A 103 -13.52 -3.06 -5.49
CA VAL A 103 -14.31 -4.31 -5.52
C VAL A 103 -15.23 -4.52 -4.32
N CYS A 104 -15.26 -3.61 -3.33
CA CYS A 104 -16.02 -3.84 -2.11
C CYS A 104 -17.51 -3.53 -2.32
N PRO A 105 -18.42 -4.53 -2.29
CA PRO A 105 -19.82 -4.32 -2.65
C PRO A 105 -20.61 -3.54 -1.59
N THR A 106 -20.14 -3.50 -0.34
CA THR A 106 -20.83 -2.85 0.78
C THR A 106 -20.25 -1.49 1.16
N GLY A 107 -19.19 -1.04 0.48
CA GLY A 107 -18.42 0.14 0.88
C GLY A 107 -17.61 -0.04 2.18
N ALA A 108 -17.52 -1.27 2.71
CA ALA A 108 -16.74 -1.56 3.91
C ALA A 108 -15.25 -1.27 3.75
N SER A 109 -14.63 -1.62 2.61
CA SER A 109 -13.28 -1.16 2.29
C SER A 109 -13.37 0.23 1.69
N TYR A 110 -12.72 1.20 2.29
CA TYR A 110 -12.81 2.59 1.88
C TYR A 110 -11.45 3.28 1.95
N ARG A 111 -11.39 4.49 1.40
CA ARG A 111 -10.28 5.42 1.59
C ARG A 111 -10.75 6.54 2.49
N ASP A 112 -10.04 6.76 3.59
CA ASP A 112 -10.34 7.88 4.47
C ASP A 112 -10.08 9.21 3.75
N ALA A 113 -11.08 10.09 3.72
CA ALA A 113 -11.03 11.34 2.95
C ALA A 113 -10.01 12.34 3.52
N ALA A 114 -9.80 12.32 4.84
CA ALA A 114 -8.87 13.23 5.51
C ALA A 114 -7.40 12.80 5.34
N SER A 115 -7.13 11.50 5.22
CA SER A 115 -5.75 10.99 5.26
C SER A 115 -5.29 10.19 4.05
N GLY A 116 -6.22 9.74 3.21
CA GLY A 116 -5.94 8.81 2.11
C GLY A 116 -5.60 7.39 2.53
N ILE A 117 -5.66 7.09 3.83
CA ILE A 117 -5.44 5.76 4.37
C ILE A 117 -6.55 4.85 3.87
N VAL A 118 -6.17 3.79 3.13
CA VAL A 118 -7.09 2.68 2.83
C VAL A 118 -7.40 1.97 4.14
N ASP A 119 -8.67 1.78 4.47
CA ASP A 119 -9.16 1.20 5.72
C ASP A 119 -10.37 0.28 5.49
N VAL A 120 -10.80 -0.43 6.53
CA VAL A 120 -12.02 -1.26 6.54
C VAL A 120 -12.92 -0.84 7.69
N ASN A 121 -14.20 -0.60 7.39
CA ASN A 121 -15.26 -0.49 8.37
C ASN A 121 -15.82 -1.89 8.66
N PRO A 122 -15.60 -2.44 9.86
CA PRO A 122 -16.08 -3.79 10.20
C PRO A 122 -17.62 -3.88 10.20
N ASP A 123 -18.34 -2.81 10.55
CA ASP A 123 -19.80 -2.83 10.69
C ASP A 123 -20.52 -2.99 9.33
N LEU A 124 -19.85 -2.63 8.24
CA LEU A 124 -20.35 -2.80 6.87
C LEU A 124 -19.82 -4.07 6.20
N CYS A 125 -18.86 -4.76 6.82
CA CYS A 125 -18.13 -5.83 6.18
C CYS A 125 -18.87 -7.17 6.30
N VAL A 126 -19.34 -7.69 5.16
CA VAL A 126 -20.06 -8.98 5.09
C VAL A 126 -19.15 -10.21 4.88
N GLY A 127 -17.83 -10.04 4.98
CA GLY A 127 -16.88 -11.16 4.89
C GLY A 127 -16.79 -11.84 3.50
N CYS A 128 -17.21 -11.19 2.42
CA CYS A 128 -17.24 -11.76 1.06
C CYS A 128 -15.86 -12.04 0.41
N GLN A 129 -14.77 -11.57 1.02
CA GLN A 129 -13.38 -11.81 0.59
C GLN A 129 -12.95 -11.23 -0.78
N TYR A 130 -13.80 -10.49 -1.50
CA TYR A 130 -13.40 -9.88 -2.79
C TYR A 130 -12.18 -8.98 -2.66
N CYS A 131 -12.10 -8.21 -1.56
CA CYS A 131 -10.96 -7.34 -1.31
C CYS A 131 -9.65 -8.12 -1.05
N LEU A 132 -9.71 -9.37 -0.59
CA LEU A 132 -8.54 -10.25 -0.43
C LEU A 132 -8.07 -10.70 -1.83
N ALA A 133 -8.98 -11.21 -2.65
CA ALA A 133 -8.69 -11.67 -4.01
C ALA A 133 -8.14 -10.55 -4.91
N ALA A 134 -8.70 -9.34 -4.79
CA ALA A 134 -8.29 -8.20 -5.61
C ALA A 134 -7.01 -7.52 -5.14
N CYS A 135 -6.53 -7.81 -3.92
CA CYS A 135 -5.33 -7.16 -3.40
C CYS A 135 -4.07 -7.80 -4.01
N PRO A 136 -3.31 -7.11 -4.89
CA PRO A 136 -2.16 -7.72 -5.57
C PRO A 136 -1.00 -8.04 -4.61
N TYR A 137 -1.08 -7.54 -3.38
CA TYR A 137 -0.12 -7.80 -2.32
C TYR A 137 -0.53 -8.95 -1.41
N GLN A 138 -1.77 -9.45 -1.44
CA GLN A 138 -2.22 -10.52 -0.53
C GLN A 138 -1.94 -10.24 0.97
N VAL A 139 -2.21 -9.00 1.39
CA VAL A 139 -1.93 -8.48 2.75
C VAL A 139 -3.23 -8.17 3.53
N ARG A 140 -4.33 -8.77 3.09
CA ARG A 140 -5.64 -8.75 3.76
C ARG A 140 -5.96 -10.16 4.22
N PHE A 141 -6.63 -10.28 5.35
CA PHE A 141 -7.10 -11.55 5.90
C PHE A 141 -8.52 -11.39 6.45
N ILE A 142 -9.20 -12.50 6.72
CA ILE A 142 -10.46 -12.48 7.47
C ILE A 142 -10.15 -12.63 8.95
N HIS A 143 -10.58 -11.66 9.73
CA HIS A 143 -10.42 -11.64 11.17
C HIS A 143 -11.12 -12.85 11.80
N PRO A 144 -10.42 -13.70 12.57
CA PRO A 144 -10.96 -14.99 12.99
C PRO A 144 -12.20 -14.89 13.89
N GLN A 145 -12.31 -13.83 14.69
CA GLN A 145 -13.45 -13.58 15.58
C GLN A 145 -14.59 -12.82 14.87
N THR A 146 -14.33 -11.62 14.34
CA THR A 146 -15.38 -10.76 13.76
C THR A 146 -15.84 -11.20 12.36
N LYS A 147 -15.10 -12.10 11.71
CA LYS A 147 -15.34 -12.54 10.31
C LYS A 147 -15.32 -11.41 9.27
N THR A 148 -14.77 -10.26 9.63
CA THR A 148 -14.60 -9.11 8.75
C THR A 148 -13.20 -9.11 8.12
N ALA A 149 -13.01 -8.40 7.00
CA ALA A 149 -11.70 -8.23 6.41
C ALA A 149 -10.83 -7.27 7.25
N ASP A 150 -9.57 -7.63 7.47
CA ASP A 150 -8.59 -6.80 8.19
C ASP A 150 -7.25 -6.74 7.44
N LYS A 151 -6.45 -5.72 7.76
CA LYS A 151 -5.14 -5.37 7.19
C LYS A 151 -4.48 -4.27 8.02
N CYS A 152 -3.20 -3.98 7.76
CA CYS A 152 -2.56 -2.76 8.27
C CYS A 152 -3.38 -1.50 7.92
N ASP A 153 -3.61 -0.64 8.91
CA ASP A 153 -4.36 0.61 8.85
C ASP A 153 -3.47 1.83 9.16
N PHE A 154 -2.15 1.68 9.10
CA PHE A 154 -1.17 2.65 9.62
C PHE A 154 -1.44 3.12 11.06
N CYS A 155 -2.03 2.25 11.90
CA CYS A 155 -2.45 2.60 13.26
C CYS A 155 -3.43 3.78 13.32
N ARG A 156 -4.19 4.02 12.23
CA ARG A 156 -5.20 5.09 12.14
C ARG A 156 -6.18 5.08 13.31
N LYS A 157 -6.58 3.89 13.77
CA LYS A 157 -7.57 3.74 14.87
C LYS A 157 -6.94 3.71 16.26
N THR A 158 -5.61 3.64 16.35
CA THR A 158 -4.84 3.46 17.58
C THR A 158 -3.84 4.60 17.76
N ASN A 159 -2.54 4.36 17.57
CA ASN A 159 -1.49 5.35 17.82
C ASN A 159 -1.69 6.66 17.05
N LEU A 160 -2.02 6.58 15.75
CA LEU A 160 -2.14 7.77 14.92
C LEU A 160 -3.34 8.63 15.33
N LYS A 161 -4.44 8.01 15.82
CA LYS A 161 -5.57 8.71 16.43
C LYS A 161 -5.15 9.53 17.65
N ALA A 162 -4.16 9.05 18.40
CA ALA A 162 -3.60 9.71 19.57
C ALA A 162 -2.43 10.67 19.24
N GLY A 163 -2.21 11.00 17.96
CA GLY A 163 -1.12 11.87 17.52
C GLY A 163 0.28 11.24 17.61
N LYS A 164 0.37 9.91 17.79
CA LYS A 164 1.63 9.17 17.85
C LYS A 164 1.97 8.53 16.51
N LEU A 165 3.25 8.23 16.29
CA LEU A 165 3.68 7.42 15.15
C LEU A 165 3.13 5.98 15.24
N PRO A 166 2.97 5.28 14.10
CA PRO A 166 2.54 3.89 14.08
C PRO A 166 3.44 2.99 14.95
N ALA A 167 2.85 1.98 15.60
CA ALA A 167 3.55 1.11 16.55
C ALA A 167 4.84 0.49 15.98
N CYS A 168 4.77 0.02 14.73
CA CYS A 168 5.92 -0.55 14.02
C CYS A 168 7.08 0.43 13.82
N VAL A 169 6.80 1.73 13.69
CA VAL A 169 7.82 2.79 13.55
C VAL A 169 8.48 3.02 14.90
N LEU A 170 7.67 3.19 15.96
CA LEU A 170 8.16 3.41 17.32
C LEU A 170 8.99 2.26 17.87
N SER A 171 8.71 1.02 17.46
CA SER A 171 9.39 -0.17 17.97
C SER A 171 10.64 -0.57 17.18
N CYS A 172 11.00 0.14 16.11
CA CYS A 172 12.09 -0.26 15.23
C CYS A 172 13.45 0.14 15.83
N PRO A 173 14.31 -0.81 16.26
CA PRO A 173 15.55 -0.46 16.96
C PRO A 173 16.62 0.15 16.06
N THR A 174 16.51 -0.05 14.74
CA THR A 174 17.47 0.45 13.74
C THR A 174 16.95 1.64 12.94
N ASN A 175 15.77 2.18 13.31
CA ASN A 175 15.11 3.26 12.58
C ASN A 175 14.92 2.97 11.08
N ALA A 176 14.70 1.70 10.71
CA ALA A 176 14.46 1.27 9.33
C ALA A 176 13.07 1.67 8.80
N LEU A 177 12.26 2.38 9.57
CA LEU A 177 10.90 2.78 9.19
C LEU A 177 10.73 4.28 9.43
N THR A 178 10.37 5.02 8.38
CA THR A 178 10.00 6.45 8.47
C THR A 178 8.54 6.60 8.06
N PHE A 179 7.74 7.32 8.83
CA PHE A 179 6.32 7.55 8.55
C PHE A 179 6.01 9.03 8.66
N GLY A 180 5.20 9.57 7.73
CA GLY A 180 4.86 10.99 7.77
C GLY A 180 4.01 11.46 6.60
N ASN A 181 3.87 12.78 6.52
CA ASN A 181 3.10 13.48 5.49
C ASN A 181 3.89 13.56 4.17
N LEU A 182 3.36 12.98 3.09
CA LEU A 182 3.97 13.00 1.76
C LEU A 182 3.84 14.35 1.04
N ASP A 183 2.94 15.22 1.49
CA ASP A 183 2.67 16.52 0.86
C ASP A 183 3.37 17.68 1.57
N ASP A 184 3.84 17.48 2.80
CA ASP A 184 4.67 18.43 3.52
C ASP A 184 6.14 18.26 3.07
N PRO A 185 6.75 19.27 2.42
CA PRO A 185 8.12 19.17 1.93
C PRO A 185 9.17 19.05 3.06
N ASP A 186 8.87 19.52 4.27
CA ASP A 186 9.78 19.53 5.41
C ASP A 186 9.71 18.24 6.23
N SER A 187 8.67 17.44 6.01
CA SER A 187 8.53 16.12 6.63
C SER A 187 9.74 15.23 6.33
N GLU A 188 10.12 14.40 7.29
CA GLU A 188 11.26 13.49 7.15
C GLU A 188 11.12 12.57 5.94
N ILE A 189 9.92 12.01 5.74
CA ILE A 189 9.63 11.15 4.59
C ILE A 189 9.82 11.89 3.26
N SER A 190 9.33 13.13 3.15
CA SER A 190 9.46 13.93 1.93
C SER A 190 10.91 14.32 1.64
N ARG A 191 11.69 14.63 2.69
CA ARG A 191 13.13 14.89 2.56
C ARG A 191 13.87 13.64 2.06
N LEU A 192 13.64 12.48 2.69
CA LEU A 192 14.28 11.23 2.28
C LEU A 192 13.93 10.84 0.83
N LEU A 193 12.67 11.02 0.42
CA LEU A 193 12.22 10.75 -0.95
C LEU A 193 12.93 11.58 -2.02
N ARG A 194 13.46 12.77 -1.67
CA ARG A 194 14.25 13.61 -2.57
C ARG A 194 15.75 13.28 -2.57
N GLN A 195 16.24 12.65 -1.51
CA GLN A 195 17.67 12.46 -1.26
C GLN A 195 18.23 11.13 -1.79
N GLN A 196 17.41 10.08 -1.85
CA GLN A 196 17.91 8.75 -2.20
C GLN A 196 16.93 7.98 -3.12
N PRO A 197 17.45 7.15 -4.04
CA PRO A 197 16.61 6.34 -4.90
C PRO A 197 15.82 5.33 -4.07
N MET A 198 14.53 5.24 -4.37
CA MET A 198 13.62 4.31 -3.72
C MET A 198 12.74 3.63 -4.76
N TYR A 199 12.35 2.40 -4.46
CA TYR A 199 11.40 1.66 -5.28
C TYR A 199 10.07 1.47 -4.57
N ARG A 200 9.04 1.18 -5.36
CA ARG A 200 7.70 0.80 -4.87
C ARG A 200 7.37 -0.60 -5.36
N TYR A 201 7.00 -1.48 -4.43
CA TYR A 201 6.75 -2.87 -4.73
C TYR A 201 5.54 -3.04 -5.66
N LYS A 202 5.71 -3.83 -6.73
CA LYS A 202 4.71 -4.05 -7.80
C LYS A 202 4.14 -2.76 -8.43
N ILE A 203 4.96 -1.72 -8.59
CA ILE A 203 4.52 -0.45 -9.16
C ILE A 203 3.90 -0.58 -10.56
N ALA A 204 4.34 -1.55 -11.36
CA ALA A 204 3.83 -1.83 -12.70
C ALA A 204 2.32 -2.16 -12.73
N LEU A 205 1.72 -2.56 -11.61
CA LEU A 205 0.28 -2.83 -11.51
C LEU A 205 -0.58 -1.57 -11.39
N GLY A 206 0.01 -0.37 -11.44
CA GLY A 206 -0.74 0.89 -11.47
C GLY A 206 -1.45 1.26 -10.17
N THR A 207 -1.22 0.53 -9.07
CA THR A 207 -1.85 0.75 -7.76
C THR A 207 -1.39 2.02 -7.05
N ARG A 208 -0.27 2.62 -7.50
CA ARG A 208 0.38 3.78 -6.85
C ARG A 208 0.55 3.57 -5.32
N PRO A 209 1.41 2.64 -4.89
CA PRO A 209 1.70 2.39 -3.47
C PRO A 209 2.20 3.63 -2.72
N LYS A 210 1.84 3.74 -1.44
CA LYS A 210 2.34 4.76 -0.50
C LYS A 210 3.39 4.23 0.48
N VAL A 211 3.86 2.99 0.26
CA VAL A 211 5.01 2.42 0.97
C VAL A 211 6.20 2.37 0.01
N TYR A 212 7.21 3.16 0.33
CA TYR A 212 8.46 3.32 -0.39
C TYR A 212 9.54 2.47 0.25
N ARG A 213 10.54 2.06 -0.54
CA ARG A 213 11.60 1.18 -0.06
C ARG A 213 12.96 1.67 -0.51
N VAL A 214 13.87 1.79 0.44
CA VAL A 214 15.29 1.89 0.14
C VAL A 214 15.74 0.47 -0.22
N PRO A 215 16.30 0.24 -1.40
CA PRO A 215 16.73 -1.09 -1.78
C PRO A 215 17.85 -1.57 -0.85
N PHE A 216 17.81 -2.86 -0.50
CA PHE A 216 18.94 -3.49 0.17
C PHE A 216 20.20 -3.29 -0.68
N LYS A 217 21.22 -2.63 -0.13
CA LYS A 217 22.50 -2.43 -0.81
C LYS A 217 23.42 -3.61 -0.58
N TYR A 218 23.72 -4.36 -1.65
CA TYR A 218 24.89 -5.22 -1.73
C TYR A 218 25.38 -5.24 -3.17
N GLY A 219 26.54 -4.62 -3.44
CA GLY A 219 27.19 -4.51 -4.75
C GLY A 219 26.23 -4.16 -5.89
N GLU A 220 25.90 -2.87 -6.05
CA GLU A 220 24.94 -2.35 -7.04
C GLU A 220 25.06 -3.07 -8.39
N VAL A 221 24.00 -3.78 -8.81
CA VAL A 221 23.88 -4.17 -10.22
C VAL A 221 23.35 -2.94 -10.94
N HIS A 222 24.27 -2.06 -11.30
CA HIS A 222 24.07 -1.19 -12.45
C HIS A 222 23.95 -2.11 -13.67
N GLN A 223 22.77 -2.11 -14.30
CA GLN A 223 22.66 -2.33 -15.73
C GLN A 223 22.41 -0.97 -16.37
#